data_AF-A0A8T4Z8N1-F1
#
_entry.id   AF-A0A8T4Z8N1-F1
#
_cell.length_a   1.000
_cell.length_b   1.000
_cell.length_c   1.000
_cell.angle_alpha   90.00
_cell.angle_beta   90.00
_cell.angle_gamma   90.00
#
_symmetry.space_group_name_H-M   'P 1'
#
loop_
_entity.id
_entity.type
_entity.pdbx_description
1 polymer ?
#
loop_
_entity_poly.entity_id
_entity_poly.type
_entity_poly.pdbx_seq_one_letter_code
_entity_poly.pdbx_strand_id
1 'polypeptide(L)' 'MPVEFELEAYADREMTMPRFTGSVARGILLRLLGRVEPRLSQELHEPNIRKAYSVTPLIFRSRRRLQDG' A
#
# COMPACT_ATOMS: atom_id res chain seq x y z
N MET A 1 -10.66 18.64 -3.66
CA MET A 1 -10.72 17.44 -4.52
C MET A 1 -9.53 16.57 -4.18
N PRO A 2 -9.71 15.41 -3.52
CA PRO A 2 -8.61 14.48 -3.29
C PRO A 2 -8.16 13.85 -4.61
N VAL A 3 -6.87 13.52 -4.70
CA VAL A 3 -6.33 12.68 -5.78
C VAL A 3 -6.42 11.24 -5.31
N GLU A 4 -7.00 10.38 -6.14
CA GLU A 4 -7.18 8.96 -5.84
C GLU A 4 -6.24 8.11 -6.71
N PHE A 5 -5.66 7.08 -6.10
CA PHE A 5 -4.81 6.11 -6.77
C PHE A 5 -5.44 4.72 -6.59
N GLU A 6 -5.78 4.07 -7.69
CA GLU A 6 -6.23 2.68 -7.68
C GLU A 6 -5.07 1.78 -8.09
N LEU A 7 -4.80 0.76 -7.26
CA LEU A 7 -3.78 -0.25 -7.52
C LEU A 7 -4.46 -1.58 -7.79
N GLU A 8 -4.37 -2.04 -9.03
CA GLU A 8 -4.72 -3.40 -9.40
C GLU A 8 -3.44 -4.21 -9.64
N ALA A 9 -3.32 -5.35 -8.96
CA ALA A 9 -2.17 -6.23 -9.07
C ALA A 9 -2.60 -7.69 -8.97
N TYR A 10 -1.81 -8.56 -9.58
CA TYR A 10 -1.95 -10.01 -9.54
C TYR A 10 -0.61 -10.62 -9.12
N ALA A 11 -0.67 -11.70 -8.35
CA ALA A 11 0.49 -12.44 -7.90
C ALA A 11 0.72 -13.65 -8.82
N ASP A 12 1.84 -13.66 -9.56
CA ASP A 12 2.23 -14.78 -10.43
C ASP A 12 2.47 -16.09 -9.67
N ARG A 13 2.71 -16.00 -8.36
CA ARG A 13 3.01 -17.13 -7.46
C ARG A 13 2.32 -16.92 -6.12
N GLU A 14 2.17 -17.99 -5.36
CA GLU A 14 1.73 -17.90 -3.98
C GLU A 14 2.68 -17.02 -3.16
N MET A 15 2.11 -16.13 -2.36
CA MET A 15 2.86 -15.28 -1.46
C MET A 15 2.09 -15.08 -0.15
N THR A 16 2.84 -15.04 0.94
CA THR A 16 2.31 -14.68 2.25
C THR A 16 2.27 -13.16 2.38
N MET A 17 1.14 -12.64 2.86
CA MET A 17 0.94 -11.22 3.10
C MET A 17 0.94 -10.92 4.61
N PRO A 18 1.37 -9.72 5.03
CA PRO A 18 1.19 -9.32 6.42
C PRO A 18 -0.31 -9.22 6.74
N ARG A 19 -0.68 -9.53 7.99
CA ARG A 19 -2.08 -9.43 8.47
C ARG A 19 -2.72 -8.07 8.18
N PHE A 20 -1.93 -6.99 8.25
CA PHE A 20 -2.36 -5.64 7.88
C PHE A 20 -1.68 -5.16 6.59
N THR A 21 -2.37 -5.37 5.46
CA THR A 21 -1.88 -5.02 4.12
C THR A 21 -1.94 -3.52 3.81
N GLY A 22 -2.55 -2.70 4.68
CA GLY A 22 -2.48 -1.24 4.57
C GLY A 22 -1.03 -0.72 4.65
N SER A 23 -0.16 -1.44 5.36
CA SER A 23 1.28 -1.14 5.38
C SER A 23 1.94 -1.33 4.01
N VAL A 24 1.53 -2.34 3.25
CA VAL A 24 1.98 -2.61 1.88
C VAL A 24 1.49 -1.53 0.93
N ALA A 25 0.19 -1.22 0.96
CA ALA A 25 -0.41 -0.15 0.15
C ALA A 25 0.29 1.21 0.40
N ARG A 26 0.55 1.55 1.66
CA ARG A 26 1.33 2.73 2.04
C ARG A 26 2.75 2.70 1.48
N GLY A 27 3.45 1.58 1.59
CA GLY A 27 4.81 1.44 1.05
C GLY A 27 4.86 1.67 -0.46
N ILE A 28 3.89 1.13 -1.20
CA ILE A 28 3.77 1.32 -2.65
C ILE A 28 3.52 2.80 -2.96
N LEU A 29 2.55 3.43 -2.31
CA LEU A 29 2.23 4.85 -2.52
C LEU A 29 3.46 5.75 -2.28
N LEU A 30 4.12 5.59 -1.14
CA LEU A 30 5.30 6.40 -0.79
C LEU A 30 6.45 6.17 -1.78
N ARG A 31 6.65 4.93 -2.24
CA ARG A 31 7.67 4.62 -3.26
C ARG A 31 7.35 5.28 -4.61
N LEU A 32 6.08 5.36 -5.00
CA LEU A 32 5.66 6.06 -6.23
C LEU A 32 5.90 7.56 -6.11
N LEU A 33 5.48 8.18 -5.01
CA LEU A 33 5.70 9.61 -4.75
C LEU A 33 7.20 9.95 -4.72
N GLY A 34 8.00 9.12 -4.04
CA GLY A 34 9.45 9.29 -3.95
C GLY A 34 10.20 9.16 -5.29
N ARG A 35 9.60 8.53 -6.31
CA ARG A 35 10.17 8.50 -7.67
C ARG A 35 10.01 9.83 -8.41
N VAL A 36 9.02 10.64 -8.02
CA VAL A 36 8.77 11.97 -8.60
C VAL A 36 9.49 13.04 -7.78
N GLU A 37 9.34 13.00 -6.46
CA GLU A 37 10.00 13.90 -5.51
C GLU A 37 10.49 13.11 -4.29
N PRO A 38 11.80 12.82 -4.17
CA PRO A 38 12.35 11.98 -3.11
C PRO A 38 12.03 12.47 -1.69
N ARG A 39 11.99 13.79 -1.45
CA ARG A 39 11.72 14.36 -0.12
C ARG A 39 10.30 14.08 0.36
N LEU A 40 9.34 14.09 -0.56
CA LEU A 40 7.93 13.90 -0.25
C LEU A 40 7.68 12.54 0.41
N SER A 41 8.38 11.48 -0.03
CA SER A 41 8.26 10.16 0.59
C SER A 41 8.73 10.15 2.04
N GLN A 42 9.77 10.91 2.39
CA GLN A 42 10.30 10.97 3.76
C GLN A 42 9.36 11.76 4.67
N GLU A 43 8.96 12.96 4.26
CA GLU A 43 8.04 13.82 5.02
C GLU A 43 6.70 13.11 5.30
N LEU A 44 6.16 12.43 4.29
CA LEU A 44 4.92 11.66 4.41
C LEU A 44 5.08 10.35 5.19
N HIS A 45 6.30 9.94 5.51
CA HIS A 45 6.58 8.78 6.37
C HIS A 45 6.88 9.14 7.83
N GLU A 46 7.32 10.37 8.10
CA GLU A 46 7.78 10.82 9.43
C GLU A 46 6.78 10.51 10.57
N PRO A 47 7.20 9.93 11.69
CA PRO A 47 6.32 9.70 12.84
C PRO A 47 5.75 11.00 13.41
N ASN A 48 4.60 10.89 14.08
CA ASN A 48 3.97 12.01 14.82
C ASN A 48 3.52 13.22 14.00
N ILE A 49 3.57 13.14 12.66
CA ILE A 49 3.01 14.16 11.76
C ILE A 49 1.70 13.65 11.19
N ARG A 50 0.66 14.50 11.18
CA ARG A 50 -0.62 14.19 10.51
C ARG A 50 -0.37 13.98 9.01
N LYS A 51 -0.82 12.85 8.48
CA LYS A 51 -0.64 12.50 7.08
C LYS A 51 -1.79 13.02 6.23
N ALA A 52 -1.47 13.73 5.15
CA ALA A 52 -2.44 14.22 4.17
C ALA A 52 -2.81 13.16 3.12
N TYR A 53 -2.83 11.89 3.52
CA TYR A 53 -3.26 10.76 2.70
C TYR A 53 -3.88 9.68 3.59
N SER A 54 -4.73 8.85 2.99
CA SER A 54 -5.21 7.60 3.57
C SER A 54 -4.84 6.45 2.64
N VAL A 55 -4.84 5.23 3.17
CA VAL A 55 -4.65 4.02 2.38
C VAL A 55 -5.72 3.01 2.76
N THR A 56 -6.20 2.28 1.75
CA THR A 56 -7.09 1.14 1.94
C THR A 56 -6.23 -0.13 1.93
N PRO A 57 -6.42 -1.07 2.88
CA PRO A 57 -5.79 -2.39 2.79
C PRO A 57 -6.13 -3.09 1.47
N LEU A 58 -5.20 -3.93 0.98
CA LEU A 58 -5.40 -4.66 -0.26
C LEU A 58 -6.62 -5.59 -0.16
N ILE A 59 -7.50 -5.51 -1.16
CA ILE A 59 -8.69 -6.35 -1.26
C ILE A 59 -8.36 -7.52 -2.18
N PHE A 60 -8.36 -8.74 -1.63
CA PHE A 60 -8.09 -9.96 -2.40
C PHE A 60 -9.40 -10.48 -2.99
N ARG A 61 -9.48 -10.56 -4.33
CA ARG A 61 -10.60 -11.18 -5.03
C ARG A 61 -10.48 -12.71 -5.15
N SER A 62 -9.55 -13.33 -4.42
CA SER A 62 -9.29 -14.78 -4.48
C SER A 62 -10.49 -15.59 -4.01
N ARG A 63 -10.89 -16.59 -4.83
CA ARG A 63 -11.93 -17.58 -4.49
C ARG A 63 -11.43 -18.77 -3.67
N ARG A 64 -10.11 -18.92 -3.47
CA ARG A 64 -9.52 -20.01 -2.68
C ARG A 64 -8.71 -19.42 -1.52
N ARG A 65 -9.11 -19.78 -0.30
CA ARG A 65 -8.26 -19.64 0.88
C ARG A 65 -7.14 -20.67 0.74
N LEU A 66 -5.89 -20.24 0.90
CA LEU A 66 -4.78 -21.18 1.12
C LEU A 66 -5.04 -21.88 2.46
N GLN A 67 -4.76 -23.19 2.53
CA GLN A 67 -4.77 -23.90 3.81
C GLN A 67 -3.68 -23.25 4.66
N ASP A 68 -4.04 -22.78 5.85
CA ASP A 68 -3.21 -22.00 6.77
C ASP A 68 -3.06 -20.52 6.37
N GLY A 69 -4.03 -19.72 6.84
CA GLY A 69 -4.11 -18.27 6.59
C GLY A 69 -3.02 -17.43 7.22
#